data_AF-A0ABD6IDI2-F1
#
_entry.id   AF-A0ABD6IDI2-F1
#
_cell.length_a   1.000
_cell.length_b   1.000
_cell.length_c   1.000
_cell.angle_alpha   90.00
_cell.angle_beta   90.00
_cell.angle_gamma   90.00
#
_symmetry.space_group_name_H-M   'P 1'
#
loop_
_entity.id
_entity.type
_entity.pdbx_description
1 polymer ?
#
loop_
_entity_poly.entity_id
_entity_poly.type
_entity_poly.pdbx_seq_one_letter_code
_entity_poly.pdbx_strand_id
1 'polypeptide(L)'
;MNKKIIFKQDAKEILNNSSFYYNNVLDLSSLDLVEEIADFAFSASKKTIEKVILPINLKKIGQSSFMYNQIKKIVWNDKIEHLSFACFENNKIQDLVIPNSLKSIEESSFAMNLIKKLEIPETLTHLETDTFFANAIEDLEIHHFNNKILKQAFSSNENIKNIKLISDFKFFQNKAEIPFKSLVFYFLDHFSDYENEVELEINNENITIFLKSLEIENIQKIILENSKSDSDEVFDFYVEKINTEFGLEFKLISKKRWKSNLKIL
;
A
#
# COMPACT_ATOMS: atom_id res chain seq x y z
N MET A 1 -14.55 30.67 7.34
CA MET A 1 -13.92 31.36 6.18
C MET A 1 -14.69 30.92 4.94
N ASN A 2 -15.16 31.85 4.10
CA ASN A 2 -16.04 31.52 2.96
C ASN A 2 -15.22 31.45 1.65
N LYS A 3 -14.42 30.39 1.50
CA LYS A 3 -13.66 30.11 0.26
C LYS A 3 -13.73 28.61 -0.04
N LYS A 4 -13.71 28.27 -1.33
CA LYS A 4 -13.62 26.87 -1.81
C LYS A 4 -12.21 26.29 -1.83
N ILE A 5 -11.19 27.15 -1.85
CA ILE A 5 -9.80 26.75 -1.99
C ILE A 5 -8.99 27.43 -0.88
N ILE A 6 -8.10 26.68 -0.22
CA ILE A 6 -7.09 27.21 0.72
C ILE A 6 -5.78 27.40 -0.03
N PHE A 7 -5.32 28.65 -0.17
CA PHE A 7 -4.02 28.99 -0.74
C PHE A 7 -2.96 29.22 0.36
N LYS A 8 -1.69 29.35 -0.05
CA LYS A 8 -0.53 29.56 0.85
C LYS A 8 -0.63 30.82 1.71
N GLN A 9 -1.34 31.87 1.28
CA GLN A 9 -1.65 33.03 2.12
C GLN A 9 -2.68 32.68 3.21
N ASP A 10 -3.72 31.92 2.88
CA ASP A 10 -4.77 31.52 3.81
C ASP A 10 -4.22 30.58 4.89
N ALA A 11 -3.36 29.64 4.49
CA ALA A 11 -2.67 28.73 5.40
C ALA A 11 -1.89 29.46 6.51
N LYS A 12 -1.29 30.62 6.22
CA LYS A 12 -0.59 31.45 7.23
C LYS A 12 -1.56 32.08 8.23
N GLU A 13 -2.75 32.49 7.79
CA GLU A 13 -3.80 33.03 8.66
C GLU A 13 -4.39 31.93 9.54
N ILE A 14 -4.73 30.79 8.92
CA ILE A 14 -5.23 29.58 9.57
C ILE A 14 -4.27 29.10 10.67
N LEU A 15 -2.98 28.93 10.36
CA LEU A 15 -1.97 28.48 11.32
C LEU A 15 -1.73 29.46 12.47
N ASN A 16 -2.12 30.74 12.33
CA ASN A 16 -2.01 31.75 13.39
C ASN A 16 -3.29 31.95 14.20
N ASN A 17 -4.37 31.27 13.85
CA ASN A 17 -5.65 31.34 14.54
C ASN A 17 -5.87 30.07 15.39
N SER A 18 -6.04 30.25 16.70
CA SER A 18 -6.22 29.15 17.66
C SER A 18 -7.50 28.33 17.47
N SER A 19 -8.47 28.82 16.69
CA SER A 19 -9.66 28.03 16.31
C SER A 19 -9.38 26.95 15.26
N PHE A 20 -8.28 27.06 14.51
CA PHE A 20 -7.85 26.07 13.52
C PHE A 20 -6.50 25.42 13.85
N TYR A 21 -5.66 26.05 14.68
CA TYR A 21 -4.36 25.50 15.08
C TYR A 21 -4.13 25.57 16.58
N TYR A 22 -4.11 24.41 17.25
CA TYR A 22 -3.87 24.31 18.69
C TYR A 22 -3.15 23.00 19.04
N ASN A 23 -2.17 23.04 19.96
CA ASN A 23 -1.37 21.89 20.40
C ASN A 23 -0.88 20.99 19.25
N ASN A 24 -0.28 21.60 18.21
CA ASN A 24 0.24 20.94 17.00
C ASN A 24 -0.81 20.20 16.14
N VAL A 25 -2.11 20.39 16.42
CA VAL A 25 -3.22 19.94 15.58
C VAL A 25 -3.65 21.08 14.68
N LEU A 26 -3.69 20.82 13.37
CA LEU A 26 -4.35 21.65 12.37
C LEU A 26 -5.75 21.08 12.12
N ASP A 27 -6.78 21.72 12.67
CA ASP A 27 -8.17 21.36 12.48
C ASP A 27 -8.84 22.25 11.43
N LEU A 28 -9.13 21.67 10.26
CA LEU A 28 -9.82 22.34 9.15
C LEU A 28 -11.27 21.87 9.01
N SER A 29 -11.79 21.05 9.94
CA SER A 29 -13.12 20.43 9.82
C SER A 29 -14.26 21.44 9.69
N SER A 30 -14.13 22.60 10.35
CA SER A 30 -15.08 23.72 10.32
C SER A 30 -14.99 24.60 9.05
N LEU A 31 -14.10 24.28 8.10
CA LEU A 31 -14.02 24.91 6.79
C LEU A 31 -14.88 24.15 5.77
N ASP A 32 -16.14 23.94 6.10
CA ASP A 32 -17.12 23.13 5.36
C ASP A 32 -17.29 23.48 3.87
N LEU A 33 -17.03 24.73 3.46
CA LEU A 33 -17.08 25.15 2.06
C LEU A 33 -15.81 24.86 1.24
N VAL A 34 -14.73 24.39 1.87
CA VAL A 34 -13.46 24.07 1.19
C VAL A 34 -13.56 22.72 0.47
N GLU A 35 -13.32 22.75 -0.83
CA GLU A 35 -13.27 21.58 -1.72
C GLU A 35 -11.83 21.26 -2.17
N GLU A 36 -10.89 22.21 -2.06
CA GLU A 36 -9.47 22.01 -2.45
C GLU A 36 -8.47 22.70 -1.50
N ILE A 37 -7.33 22.06 -1.27
CA ILE A 37 -6.14 22.69 -0.68
C ILE A 37 -5.14 22.87 -1.83
N ALA A 38 -4.76 24.11 -2.12
CA ALA A 38 -3.90 24.42 -3.26
C ALA A 38 -2.44 24.00 -3.03
N ASP A 39 -1.68 23.99 -4.12
CA ASP A 39 -0.27 23.63 -4.15
C ASP A 39 0.55 24.44 -3.12
N PHE A 40 1.46 23.75 -2.43
CA PHE A 40 2.36 24.29 -1.42
C PHE A 40 1.69 25.06 -0.25
N ALA A 41 0.37 24.92 -0.03
CA ALA A 41 -0.37 25.74 0.93
C ALA A 41 0.20 25.69 2.37
N PHE A 42 0.37 24.50 2.93
CA PHE A 42 0.93 24.22 4.26
C PHE A 42 2.37 23.64 4.19
N SER A 43 3.03 23.73 3.03
CA SER A 43 4.38 23.20 2.79
C SER A 43 5.43 23.91 3.66
N ALA A 44 6.32 23.11 4.27
CA ALA A 44 7.42 23.57 5.13
C ALA A 44 6.96 24.57 6.21
N SER A 45 5.92 24.21 6.96
CA SER A 45 5.35 25.07 8.00
C SER A 45 6.39 25.42 9.06
N LYS A 46 6.45 26.70 9.45
CA LYS A 46 7.24 27.16 10.61
C LYS A 46 6.65 26.72 11.96
N LYS A 47 5.44 26.17 11.97
CA LYS A 47 4.79 25.58 13.14
C LYS A 47 4.73 24.07 13.00
N THR A 48 4.99 23.34 14.08
CA THR A 48 4.94 21.88 14.12
C THR A 48 3.51 21.39 13.92
N ILE A 49 3.18 20.90 12.72
CA ILE A 49 1.90 20.23 12.46
C ILE A 49 2.13 18.73 12.65
N GLU A 50 1.53 18.13 13.69
CA GLU A 50 1.60 16.69 13.97
C GLU A 50 0.32 15.93 13.59
N LYS A 51 -0.83 16.64 13.56
CA LYS A 51 -2.11 16.07 13.15
C LYS A 51 -2.83 17.05 12.23
N VAL A 52 -3.38 16.55 11.13
CA VAL A 52 -4.29 17.32 10.26
C VAL A 52 -5.67 16.69 10.30
N ILE A 53 -6.72 17.50 10.45
CA ILE A 53 -8.11 17.12 10.26
C ILE A 53 -8.61 17.86 9.04
N LEU A 54 -9.01 17.13 8.00
CA LEU A 54 -9.37 17.72 6.70
C LEU A 54 -10.77 18.35 6.73
N PRO A 55 -11.06 19.34 5.88
CA PRO A 55 -12.41 19.86 5.69
C PRO A 55 -13.38 18.78 5.24
N ILE A 56 -14.60 18.79 5.77
CA ILE A 56 -15.59 17.72 5.53
C ILE A 56 -15.98 17.53 4.05
N ASN A 57 -15.85 18.57 3.23
CA ASN A 57 -16.17 18.55 1.81
C ASN A 57 -14.93 18.59 0.88
N LEU A 58 -13.72 18.39 1.43
CA LEU A 58 -12.49 18.38 0.65
C LEU A 58 -12.49 17.24 -0.37
N LYS A 59 -12.12 17.56 -1.62
CA LYS A 59 -12.01 16.60 -2.74
C LYS A 59 -10.59 16.44 -3.26
N LYS A 60 -9.78 17.51 -3.19
CA LYS A 60 -8.41 17.52 -3.74
C LYS A 60 -7.40 18.14 -2.78
N ILE A 61 -6.22 17.52 -2.71
CA ILE A 61 -5.02 18.04 -2.05
C ILE A 61 -3.96 18.27 -3.13
N GLY A 62 -3.55 19.53 -3.31
CA GLY A 62 -2.62 19.98 -4.34
C GLY A 62 -1.16 19.61 -4.07
N GLN A 63 -0.32 19.87 -5.07
CA GLN A 63 1.09 19.50 -5.14
C GLN A 63 1.86 19.99 -3.90
N SER A 64 2.60 19.07 -3.27
CA SER A 64 3.49 19.33 -2.13
C SER A 64 2.84 20.12 -0.98
N SER A 65 1.50 20.11 -0.89
CA SER A 65 0.74 21.05 -0.05
C SER A 65 0.95 20.86 1.46
N PHE A 66 1.34 19.67 1.91
CA PHE A 66 1.77 19.34 3.27
C PHE A 66 3.20 18.80 3.36
N MET A 67 4.00 18.96 2.30
CA MET A 67 5.41 18.52 2.23
C MET A 67 6.27 19.15 3.34
N TYR A 68 7.27 18.42 3.86
CA TYR A 68 8.22 18.89 4.88
C TYR A 68 7.55 19.39 6.17
N ASN A 69 6.61 18.61 6.72
CA ASN A 69 6.01 18.86 8.03
C ASN A 69 6.40 17.73 9.02
N GLN A 70 5.71 17.64 10.16
CA GLN A 70 5.92 16.58 11.17
C GLN A 70 4.65 15.76 11.36
N ILE A 71 3.81 15.65 10.31
CA ILE A 71 2.47 15.05 10.40
C ILE A 71 2.63 13.57 10.70
N LYS A 72 2.04 13.13 11.81
CA LYS A 72 1.97 11.74 12.27
C LYS A 72 0.63 11.09 11.94
N LYS A 73 -0.44 11.90 11.87
CA LYS A 73 -1.81 11.43 11.64
C LYS A 73 -2.62 12.39 10.77
N ILE A 74 -3.31 11.81 9.79
CA ILE A 74 -4.35 12.48 9.00
C ILE A 74 -5.71 11.97 9.50
N VAL A 75 -6.68 12.86 9.63
CA VAL A 75 -8.10 12.50 9.78
C VAL A 75 -8.78 12.91 8.48
N TRP A 76 -9.11 11.89 7.69
CA TRP A 76 -9.74 12.02 6.38
C TRP A 76 -11.21 12.46 6.49
N ASN A 77 -11.73 12.92 5.35
CA ASN A 77 -13.16 13.07 5.10
C ASN A 77 -13.58 12.11 3.99
N ASP A 78 -14.84 11.69 3.98
CA ASP A 78 -15.35 10.64 3.08
C ASP A 78 -15.58 11.10 1.63
N LYS A 79 -15.01 12.25 1.24
CA LYS A 79 -15.15 12.87 -0.09
C LYS A 79 -13.83 13.22 -0.76
N ILE A 80 -12.70 12.88 -0.14
CA ILE A 80 -11.38 13.08 -0.77
C ILE A 80 -11.26 12.13 -1.97
N GLU A 81 -10.97 12.67 -3.15
CA GLU A 81 -10.89 11.91 -4.40
C GLU A 81 -9.46 11.87 -4.97
N HIS A 82 -8.69 12.94 -4.79
CA HIS A 82 -7.39 13.13 -5.46
C HIS A 82 -6.30 13.68 -4.52
N LEU A 83 -5.15 13.01 -4.50
CA LEU A 83 -3.91 13.47 -3.90
C LEU A 83 -2.86 13.74 -4.98
N SER A 84 -2.38 14.99 -5.09
CA SER A 84 -1.40 15.39 -6.10
C SER A 84 0.06 15.26 -5.65
N PHE A 85 0.98 15.31 -6.62
CA PHE A 85 2.43 15.06 -6.48
C PHE A 85 3.02 15.50 -5.14
N ALA A 86 3.72 14.59 -4.46
CA ALA A 86 4.44 14.85 -3.21
C ALA A 86 3.62 15.50 -2.06
N CYS A 87 2.28 15.44 -2.09
CA CYS A 87 1.46 16.26 -1.18
C CYS A 87 1.74 16.04 0.32
N PHE A 88 2.05 14.83 0.77
CA PHE A 88 2.46 14.51 2.15
C PHE A 88 3.92 14.01 2.25
N GLU A 89 4.77 14.25 1.24
CA GLU A 89 6.17 13.84 1.26
C GLU A 89 6.93 14.43 2.47
N ASN A 90 7.90 13.69 3.00
CA ASN A 90 8.81 14.15 4.05
C ASN A 90 8.06 14.55 5.34
N ASN A 91 7.30 13.60 5.87
CA ASN A 91 6.52 13.72 7.11
C ASN A 91 6.89 12.63 8.12
N LYS A 92 5.99 12.28 9.05
CA LYS A 92 6.19 11.30 10.13
C LYS A 92 4.97 10.37 10.27
N ILE A 93 4.21 10.19 9.19
CA ILE A 93 2.97 9.39 9.16
C ILE A 93 3.36 7.93 9.45
N GLN A 94 2.72 7.32 10.45
CA GLN A 94 2.97 5.93 10.85
C GLN A 94 1.77 5.03 10.56
N ASP A 95 0.58 5.51 10.91
CA ASP A 95 -0.70 4.86 10.63
C ASP A 95 -1.37 5.60 9.47
N LEU A 96 -1.32 5.02 8.27
CA LEU A 96 -2.05 5.53 7.10
C LEU A 96 -3.24 4.62 6.82
N VAL A 97 -4.45 5.19 6.98
CA VAL A 97 -5.67 4.62 6.40
C VAL A 97 -5.87 5.30 5.04
N ILE A 98 -6.08 4.53 3.97
CA ILE A 98 -6.48 5.08 2.68
C ILE A 98 -8.01 5.05 2.60
N PRO A 99 -8.71 6.20 2.43
CA PRO A 99 -10.17 6.21 2.35
C PRO A 99 -10.66 5.70 0.98
N ASN A 100 -11.71 4.88 0.98
CA ASN A 100 -12.32 4.31 -0.23
C ASN A 100 -12.89 5.35 -1.21
N SER A 101 -13.05 6.62 -0.81
CA SER A 101 -13.42 7.70 -1.72
C SER A 101 -12.29 8.09 -2.68
N LEU A 102 -11.05 7.71 -2.36
CA LEU A 102 -9.85 8.11 -3.09
C LEU A 102 -9.70 7.32 -4.39
N LYS A 103 -9.53 8.07 -5.49
CA LYS A 103 -9.48 7.57 -6.88
C LYS A 103 -8.07 7.61 -7.46
N SER A 104 -7.23 8.55 -7.00
CA SER A 104 -5.84 8.65 -7.43
C SER A 104 -4.92 9.18 -6.34
N ILE A 105 -3.71 8.59 -6.30
CA ILE A 105 -2.56 9.11 -5.58
C ILE A 105 -1.44 9.30 -6.61
N GLU A 106 -0.96 10.53 -6.76
CA GLU A 106 0.14 10.85 -7.68
C GLU A 106 1.53 10.55 -7.06
N GLU A 107 2.55 10.56 -7.92
CA GLU A 107 3.97 10.28 -7.61
C GLU A 107 4.45 10.95 -6.30
N SER A 108 5.23 10.20 -5.52
CA SER A 108 5.83 10.62 -4.24
C SER A 108 4.87 11.12 -3.15
N SER A 109 3.54 11.02 -3.31
CA SER A 109 2.56 11.63 -2.37
C SER A 109 2.76 11.27 -0.90
N PHE A 110 3.22 10.07 -0.57
CA PHE A 110 3.53 9.60 0.79
C PHE A 110 5.01 9.20 0.97
N ALA A 111 5.90 9.61 0.06
CA ALA A 111 7.33 9.32 0.15
C ALA A 111 7.97 9.92 1.43
N MET A 112 9.04 9.29 1.91
CA MET A 112 9.82 9.71 3.08
C MET A 112 8.97 9.92 4.35
N ASN A 113 8.17 8.91 4.67
CA ASN A 113 7.34 8.84 5.89
C ASN A 113 7.79 7.66 6.78
N LEU A 114 6.97 7.26 7.75
CA LEU A 114 7.26 6.18 8.71
C LEU A 114 6.16 5.10 8.69
N ILE A 115 5.46 4.95 7.57
CA ILE A 115 4.30 4.06 7.44
C ILE A 115 4.76 2.62 7.68
N LYS A 116 4.12 1.90 8.60
CA LYS A 116 4.50 0.53 8.97
C LYS A 116 3.57 -0.56 8.44
N LYS A 117 2.29 -0.24 8.36
CA LYS A 117 1.25 -1.11 7.80
C LYS A 117 0.54 -0.32 6.73
N LEU A 118 0.31 -0.95 5.59
CA LEU A 118 -0.33 -0.30 4.45
C LEU A 118 -1.35 -1.24 3.81
N GLU A 119 -2.60 -0.80 3.81
CA GLU A 119 -3.70 -1.44 3.08
C GLU A 119 -3.98 -0.61 1.82
N ILE A 120 -3.80 -1.21 0.64
CA ILE A 120 -4.16 -0.62 -0.66
C ILE A 120 -5.58 -1.10 -1.02
N PRO A 121 -6.62 -0.24 -0.94
CA PRO A 121 -8.00 -0.63 -1.23
C PRO A 121 -8.24 -0.81 -2.73
N GLU A 122 -9.30 -1.54 -3.07
CA GLU A 122 -9.73 -1.84 -4.44
C GLU A 122 -9.94 -0.60 -5.34
N THR A 123 -10.19 0.55 -4.72
CA THR A 123 -10.44 1.81 -5.44
C THR A 123 -9.17 2.43 -6.00
N LEU A 124 -7.99 2.08 -5.47
CA LEU A 124 -6.68 2.48 -5.99
C LEU A 124 -6.15 1.49 -7.02
N THR A 125 -6.71 1.59 -8.23
CA THR A 125 -6.31 0.75 -9.37
C THR A 125 -4.95 1.12 -9.99
N HIS A 126 -4.33 2.23 -9.56
CA HIS A 126 -3.07 2.75 -10.10
C HIS A 126 -2.25 3.34 -8.95
N LEU A 127 -0.95 2.99 -8.87
CA LEU A 127 0.02 3.63 -7.98
C LEU A 127 1.21 4.10 -8.81
N GLU A 128 1.47 5.41 -8.78
CA GLU A 128 2.59 6.02 -9.50
C GLU A 128 3.95 5.68 -8.86
N THR A 129 5.03 5.97 -9.60
CA THR A 129 6.42 5.90 -9.13
C THR A 129 6.59 6.52 -7.74
N ASP A 130 7.38 5.88 -6.89
CA ASP A 130 7.81 6.36 -5.58
C ASP A 130 6.69 6.83 -4.61
N THR A 131 5.43 6.50 -4.87
CA THR A 131 4.26 6.95 -4.07
C THR A 131 4.43 6.75 -2.56
N PHE A 132 5.06 5.64 -2.16
CA PHE A 132 5.41 5.28 -0.78
C PHE A 132 6.93 5.08 -0.59
N PHE A 133 7.78 5.72 -1.42
CA PHE A 133 9.24 5.62 -1.35
C PHE A 133 9.78 5.88 0.06
N ALA A 134 10.80 5.12 0.48
CA ALA A 134 11.51 5.29 1.74
C ALA A 134 10.57 5.42 2.97
N ASN A 135 9.69 4.44 3.14
CA ASN A 135 8.87 4.24 4.34
C ASN A 135 9.42 3.06 5.17
N ALA A 136 8.71 2.69 6.23
CA ALA A 136 9.07 1.60 7.15
C ALA A 136 8.10 0.42 7.05
N ILE A 137 7.55 0.15 5.86
CA ILE A 137 6.46 -0.81 5.67
C ILE A 137 6.96 -2.21 6.02
N GLU A 138 6.28 -2.87 6.96
CA GLU A 138 6.54 -4.25 7.41
C GLU A 138 5.48 -5.22 6.86
N ASP A 139 4.21 -4.78 6.88
CA ASP A 139 3.04 -5.50 6.37
C ASP A 139 2.38 -4.68 5.24
N LEU A 140 2.26 -5.27 4.05
CA LEU A 140 1.60 -4.67 2.88
C LEU A 140 0.42 -5.55 2.43
N GLU A 141 -0.80 -5.06 2.57
CA GLU A 141 -2.03 -5.72 2.10
C GLU A 141 -2.56 -4.99 0.86
N ILE A 142 -2.90 -5.74 -0.20
CA ILE A 142 -3.39 -5.19 -1.48
C ILE A 142 -4.68 -5.89 -1.87
N HIS A 143 -5.78 -5.13 -1.91
CA HIS A 143 -7.11 -5.62 -2.26
C HIS A 143 -7.38 -5.49 -3.75
N HIS A 144 -8.03 -6.51 -4.33
CA HIS A 144 -8.45 -6.59 -5.73
C HIS A 144 -7.31 -6.24 -6.69
N PHE A 145 -6.24 -7.02 -6.64
CA PHE A 145 -4.99 -6.80 -7.37
C PHE A 145 -5.22 -6.59 -8.88
N ASN A 146 -5.20 -5.32 -9.29
CA ASN A 146 -5.38 -4.86 -10.66
C ASN A 146 -4.07 -4.29 -11.21
N ASN A 147 -3.94 -4.25 -12.53
CA ASN A 147 -2.69 -3.87 -13.20
C ASN A 147 -2.20 -2.45 -12.86
N LYS A 148 -0.86 -2.31 -12.80
CA LYS A 148 -0.08 -1.06 -12.54
C LYS A 148 0.10 -0.66 -11.06
N ILE A 149 0.19 -1.63 -10.17
CA ILE A 149 0.96 -1.44 -8.94
C ILE A 149 2.42 -1.82 -9.26
N LEU A 150 3.27 -0.81 -9.39
CA LEU A 150 4.68 -0.96 -9.74
C LEU A 150 5.55 -1.14 -8.47
N LYS A 151 6.60 -1.97 -8.51
CA LYS A 151 7.63 -2.03 -7.43
C LYS A 151 8.10 -0.64 -7.05
N GLN A 152 8.28 0.22 -8.06
CA GLN A 152 8.74 1.60 -7.91
C GLN A 152 7.88 2.40 -6.93
N ALA A 153 6.58 2.10 -6.77
CA ALA A 153 5.75 2.77 -5.75
C ALA A 153 6.22 2.51 -4.31
N PHE A 154 6.98 1.44 -4.07
CA PHE A 154 7.49 1.02 -2.75
C PHE A 154 9.03 0.99 -2.66
N SER A 155 9.73 1.64 -3.59
CA SER A 155 11.19 1.79 -3.57
C SER A 155 11.75 2.16 -2.18
N SER A 156 12.88 1.58 -1.79
CA SER A 156 13.53 1.80 -0.47
C SER A 156 12.66 1.48 0.77
N ASN A 157 11.66 0.60 0.66
CA ASN A 157 11.02 -0.03 1.83
C ASN A 157 11.74 -1.35 2.17
N GLU A 158 12.86 -1.24 2.89
CA GLU A 158 13.75 -2.38 3.19
C GLU A 158 13.17 -3.37 4.22
N ASN A 159 12.06 -3.02 4.89
CA ASN A 159 11.49 -3.80 6.00
C ASN A 159 10.28 -4.67 5.62
N ILE A 160 9.88 -4.72 4.34
CA ILE A 160 8.68 -5.48 3.92
C ILE A 160 8.93 -6.97 4.17
N LYS A 161 8.30 -7.52 5.22
CA LYS A 161 8.42 -8.92 5.63
C LYS A 161 7.37 -9.80 4.97
N ASN A 162 6.21 -9.22 4.69
CA ASN A 162 5.14 -9.90 3.98
C ASN A 162 4.41 -8.98 2.99
N ILE A 163 3.88 -9.59 1.94
CA ILE A 163 2.89 -8.99 1.06
C ILE A 163 1.68 -9.92 1.01
N LYS A 164 0.51 -9.38 1.31
CA LYS A 164 -0.77 -10.08 1.26
C LYS A 164 -1.60 -9.54 0.10
N LEU A 165 -1.76 -10.33 -0.94
CA LEU A 165 -2.71 -10.03 -2.01
C LEU A 165 -4.06 -10.63 -1.64
N ILE A 166 -5.14 -9.85 -1.77
CA ILE A 166 -6.52 -10.29 -1.55
C ILE A 166 -7.30 -10.13 -2.84
N SER A 167 -7.88 -11.22 -3.33
CA SER A 167 -8.73 -11.24 -4.52
C SER A 167 -9.48 -12.57 -4.60
N ASP A 168 -10.40 -12.70 -5.54
CA ASP A 168 -11.07 -13.97 -5.85
C ASP A 168 -10.17 -14.84 -6.74
N PHE A 169 -9.13 -15.43 -6.13
CA PHE A 169 -8.14 -16.24 -6.82
C PHE A 169 -8.58 -17.70 -7.01
N LYS A 170 -7.95 -18.35 -7.99
CA LYS A 170 -8.20 -19.74 -8.38
C LYS A 170 -6.88 -20.42 -8.74
N PHE A 171 -6.69 -21.66 -8.32
CA PHE A 171 -5.62 -22.53 -8.82
C PHE A 171 -6.20 -23.85 -9.32
N PHE A 172 -5.43 -24.57 -10.14
CA PHE A 172 -5.84 -25.87 -10.66
C PHE A 172 -5.05 -27.02 -10.04
N GLN A 173 -5.76 -28.08 -9.66
CA GLN A 173 -5.17 -29.35 -9.22
C GLN A 173 -5.95 -30.51 -9.85
N ASN A 174 -5.27 -31.41 -10.59
CA ASN A 174 -5.91 -32.56 -11.25
C ASN A 174 -7.15 -32.20 -12.12
N LYS A 175 -7.14 -31.02 -12.76
CA LYS A 175 -8.26 -30.41 -13.52
C LYS A 175 -9.45 -29.93 -12.68
N ALA A 176 -9.40 -29.99 -11.36
CA ALA A 176 -10.33 -29.29 -10.48
C ALA A 176 -9.85 -27.84 -10.28
N GLU A 177 -10.79 -26.90 -10.29
CA GLU A 177 -10.58 -25.50 -9.92
C GLU A 177 -10.79 -25.36 -8.41
N ILE A 178 -9.82 -24.78 -7.70
CA ILE A 178 -9.88 -24.57 -6.24
C ILE A 178 -9.78 -23.07 -5.96
N PRO A 179 -10.83 -22.43 -5.40
CA PRO A 179 -10.83 -21.01 -5.07
C PRO A 179 -10.08 -20.73 -3.77
N PHE A 180 -9.50 -19.54 -3.67
CA PHE A 180 -8.90 -19.02 -2.44
C PHE A 180 -8.96 -17.48 -2.41
N LYS A 181 -8.90 -16.89 -1.21
CA LYS A 181 -9.15 -15.45 -0.98
C LYS A 181 -7.88 -14.61 -0.82
N SER A 182 -6.81 -15.19 -0.28
CA SER A 182 -5.54 -14.47 -0.10
C SER A 182 -4.32 -15.28 -0.51
N LEU A 183 -3.35 -14.58 -1.09
CA LEU A 183 -2.00 -15.04 -1.39
C LEU A 183 -1.03 -14.26 -0.49
N VAL A 184 -0.45 -14.89 0.52
CA VAL A 184 0.48 -14.24 1.46
C VAL A 184 1.90 -14.70 1.19
N PHE A 185 2.76 -13.78 0.80
CA PHE A 185 4.19 -13.99 0.63
C PHE A 185 4.92 -13.58 1.90
N TYR A 186 5.88 -14.39 2.35
CA TYR A 186 6.84 -14.06 3.40
C TYR A 186 8.25 -14.10 2.81
N PHE A 187 9.11 -13.18 3.22
CA PHE A 187 10.50 -13.11 2.76
C PHE A 187 11.48 -13.58 3.84
N LEU A 188 12.59 -14.18 3.41
CA LEU A 188 13.50 -14.97 4.24
C LEU A 188 14.65 -14.12 4.82
N ASP A 189 14.98 -14.38 6.08
CA ASP A 189 16.36 -14.30 6.60
C ASP A 189 16.82 -15.72 7.02
N HIS A 190 17.84 -16.23 6.32
CA HIS A 190 18.56 -17.51 6.49
C HIS A 190 17.84 -18.87 6.26
N PHE A 191 18.59 -19.78 5.61
CA PHE A 191 18.13 -20.84 4.72
C PHE A 191 18.94 -22.13 4.95
N SER A 192 18.29 -23.26 5.30
CA SER A 192 18.62 -24.63 4.85
C SER A 192 17.79 -25.72 5.59
N ASP A 193 17.32 -26.72 4.85
CA ASP A 193 17.43 -28.17 5.12
C ASP A 193 16.27 -28.99 4.50
N TYR A 194 16.65 -29.93 3.62
CA TYR A 194 15.82 -30.93 2.89
C TYR A 194 15.06 -30.48 1.62
N GLU A 195 15.00 -31.39 0.63
CA GLU A 195 14.37 -31.20 -0.67
C GLU A 195 13.01 -31.92 -0.80
N ASN A 196 12.08 -31.35 -1.57
CA ASN A 196 10.96 -32.03 -2.22
C ASN A 196 10.59 -31.30 -3.54
N GLU A 197 9.90 -32.00 -4.47
CA GLU A 197 9.51 -31.53 -5.83
C GLU A 197 8.31 -32.34 -6.40
N VAL A 198 7.51 -31.69 -7.27
CA VAL A 198 6.07 -31.42 -6.97
C VAL A 198 5.38 -30.66 -8.21
N GLU A 199 4.02 -30.47 -8.40
CA GLU A 199 3.31 -29.53 -9.37
C GLU A 199 2.08 -28.62 -8.85
N LEU A 200 1.90 -27.32 -9.27
CA LEU A 200 0.67 -26.40 -9.17
C LEU A 200 0.71 -25.26 -10.23
N GLU A 201 -0.42 -24.65 -10.63
CA GLU A 201 -0.51 -23.51 -11.59
C GLU A 201 -1.39 -22.34 -11.11
N ILE A 202 -0.86 -21.10 -11.11
CA ILE A 202 -1.63 -19.83 -10.97
C ILE A 202 -1.55 -19.05 -12.29
N ASN A 203 -2.66 -19.02 -13.03
CA ASN A 203 -2.78 -18.30 -14.29
C ASN A 203 -3.38 -16.90 -14.07
N ASN A 204 -2.53 -15.95 -13.65
CA ASN A 204 -2.89 -14.55 -13.46
C ASN A 204 -1.69 -13.65 -13.81
N GLU A 205 -1.66 -13.17 -15.06
CA GLU A 205 -0.59 -12.36 -15.63
C GLU A 205 -0.21 -11.16 -14.74
N ASN A 206 -1.18 -10.56 -14.04
CA ASN A 206 -0.97 -9.38 -13.20
C ASN A 206 -0.11 -9.73 -11.97
N ILE A 207 -0.41 -10.85 -11.30
CA ILE A 207 0.40 -11.36 -10.16
C ILE A 207 1.81 -11.68 -10.65
N THR A 208 1.93 -12.32 -11.81
CA THR A 208 3.21 -12.66 -12.41
C THR A 208 4.04 -11.41 -12.73
N ILE A 209 3.44 -10.38 -13.34
CA ILE A 209 4.07 -9.07 -13.59
C ILE A 209 4.50 -8.43 -12.28
N PHE A 210 3.65 -8.46 -11.25
CA PHE A 210 3.97 -7.89 -9.93
C PHE A 210 5.16 -8.58 -9.27
N LEU A 211 5.16 -9.92 -9.18
CA LEU A 211 6.25 -10.69 -8.60
C LEU A 211 7.56 -10.56 -9.39
N LYS A 212 7.48 -10.52 -10.73
CA LYS A 212 8.61 -10.19 -11.61
C LYS A 212 9.13 -8.78 -11.33
N SER A 213 8.23 -7.79 -11.20
CA SER A 213 8.59 -6.38 -10.95
C SER A 213 9.26 -6.16 -9.60
N LEU A 214 8.90 -6.95 -8.58
CA LEU A 214 9.47 -6.87 -7.23
C LEU A 214 10.94 -7.32 -7.17
N GLU A 215 11.47 -7.96 -8.23
CA GLU A 215 12.83 -8.54 -8.31
C GLU A 215 13.13 -9.52 -7.17
N ILE A 216 12.10 -10.20 -6.65
CA ILE A 216 12.22 -10.93 -5.38
C ILE A 216 13.19 -12.10 -5.55
N GLU A 217 14.24 -12.15 -4.73
CA GLU A 217 15.16 -13.30 -4.68
C GLU A 217 14.95 -14.19 -3.45
N ASN A 218 14.31 -13.64 -2.40
CA ASN A 218 14.29 -14.24 -1.05
C ASN A 218 12.87 -14.61 -0.56
N ILE A 219 11.98 -15.18 -1.39
CA ILE A 219 10.68 -15.67 -0.87
C ILE A 219 10.93 -16.89 0.02
N GLN A 220 10.48 -16.83 1.28
CA GLN A 220 10.52 -17.96 2.22
C GLN A 220 9.34 -18.91 2.02
N LYS A 221 8.14 -18.31 2.03
CA LYS A 221 6.88 -19.00 2.23
C LYS A 221 5.80 -18.30 1.45
N ILE A 222 4.92 -19.08 0.85
CA ILE A 222 3.66 -18.65 0.27
C ILE A 222 2.54 -19.37 1.03
N ILE A 223 1.51 -18.63 1.40
CA ILE A 223 0.30 -19.17 2.01
C ILE A 223 -0.89 -18.89 1.10
N LEU A 224 -1.64 -19.94 0.73
CA LEU A 224 -3.00 -19.77 0.21
C LEU A 224 -3.96 -19.82 1.39
N GLU A 225 -4.69 -18.73 1.61
CA GLU A 225 -5.76 -18.66 2.61
C GLU A 225 -7.11 -18.72 1.89
N ASN A 226 -7.92 -19.73 2.20
CA ASN A 226 -9.32 -19.76 1.80
C ASN A 226 -10.17 -18.89 2.76
N SER A 227 -11.29 -18.34 2.27
CA SER A 227 -12.28 -17.72 3.14
C SER A 227 -13.01 -18.78 3.96
N LYS A 228 -13.20 -18.52 5.26
CA LYS A 228 -13.89 -19.41 6.22
C LYS A 228 -15.16 -20.06 5.64
N SER A 229 -14.99 -21.31 5.24
CA SER A 229 -16.01 -22.34 5.03
C SER A 229 -15.43 -23.63 5.61
N ASP A 230 -16.25 -24.64 5.88
CA ASP A 230 -15.98 -25.68 6.91
C ASP A 230 -14.75 -26.61 6.69
N SER A 231 -13.94 -26.34 5.67
CA SER A 231 -12.56 -26.82 5.53
C SER A 231 -11.58 -25.63 5.67
N ASP A 232 -10.97 -25.46 6.85
CA ASP A 232 -9.86 -24.52 7.12
C ASP A 232 -8.56 -24.95 6.39
N GLU A 233 -8.63 -25.14 5.07
CA GLU A 233 -7.50 -25.52 4.24
C GLU A 233 -6.62 -24.30 3.93
N VAL A 234 -5.71 -24.04 4.86
CA VAL A 234 -4.54 -23.17 4.65
C VAL A 234 -3.45 -24.00 4.00
N PHE A 235 -3.07 -23.64 2.77
CA PHE A 235 -1.97 -24.31 2.07
C PHE A 235 -0.66 -23.57 2.31
N ASP A 236 0.16 -24.16 3.17
CA ASP A 236 1.50 -23.67 3.52
C ASP A 236 2.56 -24.25 2.59
N PHE A 237 3.28 -23.36 1.90
CA PHE A 237 4.26 -23.71 0.88
C PHE A 237 5.58 -22.98 1.13
N TYR A 238 6.70 -23.69 1.21
CA TYR A 238 8.04 -23.07 1.21
C TYR A 238 8.57 -23.10 -0.23
N VAL A 239 9.21 -22.03 -0.70
CA VAL A 239 9.61 -21.92 -2.11
C VAL A 239 11.07 -21.51 -2.30
N GLU A 240 11.71 -22.07 -3.32
CA GLU A 240 13.02 -21.68 -3.84
C GLU A 240 12.84 -21.08 -5.24
N LYS A 241 13.34 -19.87 -5.49
CA LYS A 241 13.25 -19.20 -6.79
C LYS A 241 14.19 -19.86 -7.81
N ILE A 242 13.62 -20.25 -8.94
CA ILE A 242 14.34 -20.67 -10.14
C ILE A 242 14.18 -19.57 -11.19
N ASN A 243 15.30 -18.96 -11.59
CA ASN A 243 15.36 -18.12 -12.78
C ASN A 243 15.31 -19.03 -14.02
N THR A 244 14.30 -18.87 -14.87
CA THR A 244 14.18 -19.58 -16.15
C THR A 244 14.15 -18.60 -17.31
N GLU A 245 14.41 -19.08 -18.54
CA GLU A 245 14.27 -18.27 -19.76
C GLU A 245 12.83 -17.76 -20.01
N PHE A 246 11.83 -18.33 -19.32
CA PHE A 246 10.41 -18.02 -19.49
C PHE A 246 9.79 -17.23 -18.32
N GLY A 247 10.46 -17.14 -17.17
CA GLY A 247 9.97 -16.38 -16.02
C GLY A 247 10.49 -16.85 -14.66
N LEU A 248 9.73 -16.50 -13.62
CA LEU A 248 9.96 -16.96 -12.24
C LEU A 248 9.27 -18.31 -12.04
N GLU A 249 10.04 -19.37 -11.84
CA GLU A 249 9.51 -20.64 -11.34
C GLU A 249 9.88 -20.80 -9.85
N PHE A 250 9.09 -21.58 -9.10
CA PHE A 250 9.28 -21.75 -7.65
C PHE A 250 9.25 -23.24 -7.27
N LYS A 251 10.38 -23.80 -6.86
CA LYS A 251 10.45 -25.19 -6.37
C LYS A 251 9.94 -25.26 -4.94
N LEU A 252 8.97 -26.13 -4.66
CA LEU A 252 8.26 -26.13 -3.39
C LEU A 252 8.67 -27.25 -2.42
N ILE A 253 9.04 -26.85 -1.21
CA ILE A 253 9.52 -27.72 -0.14
C ILE A 253 8.39 -27.91 0.90
N SER A 254 8.07 -29.16 1.27
CA SER A 254 6.95 -29.49 2.18
C SER A 254 7.36 -30.46 3.29
N LYS A 255 6.68 -30.38 4.45
CA LYS A 255 6.91 -31.21 5.65
C LYS A 255 5.85 -32.31 5.90
N LYS A 256 4.84 -32.49 5.04
CA LYS A 256 3.78 -33.52 5.22
C LYS A 256 3.51 -34.31 3.92
N ARG A 257 2.90 -35.49 4.07
CA ARG A 257 2.71 -36.58 3.07
C ARG A 257 1.85 -36.24 1.83
N TRP A 258 2.13 -35.14 1.13
CA TRP A 258 1.47 -34.76 -0.12
C TRP A 258 2.51 -34.21 -1.10
N LYS A 259 2.28 -34.45 -2.40
CA LYS A 259 3.07 -33.91 -3.50
C LYS A 259 2.21 -32.80 -4.20
N SER A 260 2.35 -31.50 -3.80
CA SER A 260 1.77 -30.22 -4.36
C SER A 260 2.76 -29.50 -5.34
N ASN A 261 2.86 -28.16 -5.57
CA ASN A 261 4.05 -27.28 -5.98
C ASN A 261 3.66 -25.81 -6.19
N LEU A 262 4.41 -25.04 -7.00
CA LEU A 262 3.99 -23.75 -7.53
C LEU A 262 4.70 -23.35 -8.84
N LYS A 263 3.94 -23.23 -9.91
CA LYS A 263 4.30 -22.56 -11.15
C LYS A 263 3.40 -21.32 -11.28
N ILE A 264 4.02 -20.15 -11.38
CA ILE A 264 3.34 -18.87 -11.58
C ILE A 264 3.72 -18.41 -12.99
N LEU A 265 2.78 -18.50 -13.94
CA LEU A 265 3.03 -18.28 -15.37
C LEU A 265 2.94 -16.79 -15.74
#